data_AF-Q6SGC4-F1
#
_entry.id   AF-Q6SGC4-F1
#
_cell.length_a   1.000
_cell.length_b   1.000
_cell.length_c   1.000
_cell.angle_alpha   90.00
_cell.angle_beta   90.00
_cell.angle_gamma   90.00
#
_symmetry.space_group_name_H-M   'P 1'
#
loop_
_entity.id
_entity.type
_entity.pdbx_description
1 polymer ?
#
loop_
_entity_poly.entity_id
_entity_poly.type
_entity_poly.pdbx_seq_one_letter_code
_entity_poly.pdbx_strand_id
1 'polypeptide(L)'
;MNAPAALNTNTATAERRGRQAAIPDQLEKLLSFEQSVTLTAKNQFGWTLAFVRRPLFQDIDVIIQNPERTEFMRIEEDGSTKPFYNVRGGDFS
;
A
#
# COMPACT_ATOMS: atom_id res chain seq x y z
N MET A 1 -45.96 0.95 12.82
CA MET A 1 -44.66 1.57 13.14
C MET A 1 -43.65 0.46 13.37
N ASN A 2 -42.50 0.51 12.69
CA ASN A 2 -41.16 0.13 13.17
C ASN A 2 -40.22 0.12 11.96
N ALA A 3 -39.40 1.16 11.84
CA ALA A 3 -38.31 1.23 10.86
C ALA A 3 -37.14 0.38 11.35
N PRO A 4 -36.40 -0.34 10.47
CA PRO A 4 -35.20 -1.05 10.89
C PRO A 4 -34.13 -0.03 11.30
N ALA A 5 -33.58 -0.21 12.50
CA ALA A 5 -32.49 0.60 13.03
C ALA A 5 -31.27 0.53 12.10
N ALA A 6 -30.78 1.69 11.68
CA ALA A 6 -29.55 1.79 10.91
C ALA A 6 -28.38 1.26 11.78
N LEU A 7 -27.69 0.24 11.28
CA LEU A 7 -26.47 -0.28 11.87
C LEU A 7 -25.37 0.78 11.69
N ASN A 8 -25.13 1.57 12.73
CA ASN A 8 -23.99 2.48 12.82
C ASN A 8 -22.70 1.65 12.94
N THR A 9 -22.16 1.15 11.82
CA THR A 9 -20.84 0.53 11.78
C THR A 9 -19.77 1.61 11.77
N ASN A 10 -19.66 2.36 12.86
CA ASN A 10 -18.48 3.19 13.12
C ASN A 10 -17.34 2.27 13.61
N THR A 11 -16.92 1.34 12.75
CA THR A 11 -15.72 0.53 13.00
C THR A 11 -14.51 1.39 12.73
N ALA A 12 -14.02 2.06 13.77
CA ALA A 12 -12.61 2.42 13.86
C ALA A 12 -11.81 1.13 13.69
N THR A 13 -11.41 0.82 12.45
CA THR A 13 -10.71 -0.41 12.15
C THR A 13 -9.34 -0.37 12.79
N ALA A 14 -9.09 -1.31 13.70
CA ALA A 14 -7.78 -1.48 14.32
C ALA A 14 -6.68 -1.52 13.25
N GLU A 15 -5.61 -0.78 13.51
CA GLU A 15 -4.40 -0.74 12.71
C GLU A 15 -3.89 -2.18 12.51
N ARG A 16 -3.73 -2.61 11.25
CA ARG A 16 -3.43 -4.01 10.90
C ARG A 16 -1.94 -4.32 10.79
N ARG A 17 -1.06 -3.32 10.89
CA ARG A 17 0.40 -3.49 10.78
C ARG A 17 1.01 -3.82 12.15
N GLY A 18 0.27 -3.66 13.24
CA GLY A 18 0.74 -3.91 14.59
C GLY A 18 1.80 -2.89 14.99
N ARG A 19 3.06 -3.35 15.16
CA ARG A 19 4.22 -2.48 15.45
C ARG A 19 5.12 -2.25 14.24
N GLN A 20 4.70 -2.67 13.06
CA GLN A 20 5.53 -2.58 11.86
C GLN A 20 5.40 -1.20 11.19
N ALA A 21 6.54 -0.59 10.87
CA ALA A 21 6.57 0.63 10.07
C ALA A 21 6.00 0.40 8.65
N ALA A 22 5.37 1.43 8.09
CA ALA A 22 4.82 1.41 6.73
C ALA A 22 5.90 1.22 5.65
N ILE A 23 7.11 1.75 5.91
CA ILE A 23 8.30 1.59 5.09
C ILE A 23 9.37 0.86 5.94
N PRO A 24 9.87 -0.30 5.52
CA PRO A 24 10.93 -1.03 6.24
C PRO A 24 12.29 -0.31 6.16
N ASP A 25 13.08 -0.37 7.24
CA ASP A 25 14.43 0.22 7.32
C ASP A 25 15.43 -0.33 6.28
N GLN A 26 15.18 -1.55 5.78
CA GLN A 26 15.99 -2.21 4.75
C GLN A 26 15.15 -2.56 3.52
N LEU A 27 14.38 -1.59 3.03
CA LEU A 27 13.52 -1.74 1.86
C LEU A 27 14.23 -2.41 0.67
N GLU A 28 15.42 -1.92 0.31
CA GLU A 28 16.18 -2.43 -0.84
C GLU A 28 16.54 -3.91 -0.75
N LYS A 29 16.70 -4.44 0.47
CA LYS A 29 16.98 -5.87 0.69
C LYS A 29 15.71 -6.72 0.65
N LEU A 30 14.56 -6.09 0.80
CA LEU A 30 13.26 -6.74 0.79
C LEU A 30 12.76 -6.90 -0.65
N LEU A 31 12.95 -5.88 -1.48
CA LEU A 31 12.45 -5.85 -2.85
C LEU A 31 13.12 -6.89 -3.75
N SER A 32 12.36 -7.46 -4.68
CA SER A 32 12.95 -8.14 -5.81
C SER A 32 13.76 -7.16 -6.67
N PHE A 33 14.63 -7.70 -7.54
CA PHE A 33 15.37 -6.88 -8.50
C PHE A 33 14.41 -6.09 -9.41
N GLU A 34 13.40 -6.76 -9.98
CA GLU A 34 12.44 -6.13 -10.89
C GLU A 34 11.59 -5.06 -10.18
N GLN A 35 11.18 -5.30 -8.92
CA GLN A 35 10.50 -4.29 -8.11
C GLN A 35 11.37 -3.06 -7.89
N SER A 36 12.66 -3.26 -7.61
CA SER A 36 13.62 -2.17 -7.40
C SER A 36 13.84 -1.34 -8.66
N VAL A 37 13.96 -2.00 -9.81
CA VAL A 37 14.09 -1.35 -11.13
C VAL A 37 12.83 -0.55 -11.45
N THR A 38 11.65 -1.15 -11.34
CA THR A 38 10.37 -0.48 -11.61
C THR A 38 10.14 0.69 -10.66
N LEU A 39 10.41 0.53 -9.36
CA LEU A 39 10.30 1.61 -8.38
C LEU A 39 11.21 2.79 -8.75
N THR A 40 12.47 2.50 -9.09
CA THR A 40 13.44 3.52 -9.52
C THR A 40 12.97 4.26 -10.77
N ALA A 41 12.47 3.53 -11.77
CA ALA A 41 11.93 4.13 -12.99
C ALA A 41 10.70 5.00 -12.69
N LYS A 42 9.78 4.54 -11.84
CA LYS A 42 8.58 5.29 -11.46
C LYS A 42 8.90 6.55 -10.65
N ASN A 43 9.93 6.52 -9.80
CA ASN A 43 10.42 7.70 -9.08
C ASN A 43 10.83 8.84 -10.03
N GLN A 44 11.36 8.54 -11.21
CA GLN A 44 11.71 9.56 -12.22
C GLN A 44 10.48 10.32 -12.74
N PHE A 45 9.30 9.73 -12.68
CA PHE A 45 8.01 10.35 -13.04
C PHE A 45 7.27 10.92 -11.83
N GLY A 46 7.95 11.07 -10.69
CA GLY A 46 7.39 11.66 -9.47
C GLY A 46 6.50 10.74 -8.63
N TRP A 47 6.35 9.48 -9.02
CA TRP A 47 5.71 8.50 -8.14
C TRP A 47 6.58 8.27 -6.91
N THR A 48 5.97 8.00 -5.77
CA THR A 48 6.69 7.78 -4.52
C THR A 48 6.21 6.52 -3.82
N LEU A 49 7.09 5.87 -3.07
CA LEU A 49 6.70 4.74 -2.21
C LEU A 49 5.70 5.23 -1.14
N ALA A 50 4.53 4.60 -1.10
CA ALA A 50 3.55 4.84 -0.05
C ALA A 50 3.78 3.88 1.12
N PHE A 51 3.82 2.57 0.85
CA PHE A 51 4.06 1.53 1.86
C PHE A 51 4.36 0.18 1.21
N VAL A 52 4.85 -0.78 2.01
CA VAL A 52 5.05 -2.17 1.58
C VAL A 52 4.15 -3.10 2.37
N ARG A 53 3.38 -3.95 1.67
CA ARG A 53 2.61 -5.02 2.32
C ARG A 53 3.48 -6.27 2.42
N ARG A 54 3.44 -6.91 3.59
CA ARG A 54 4.17 -8.15 3.89
C ARG A 54 3.19 -9.20 4.43
N PRO A 55 2.33 -9.79 3.60
CA PRO A 55 1.45 -10.85 4.04
C PRO A 55 2.28 -12.06 4.47
N LEU A 56 1.78 -12.82 5.44
CA LEU A 56 2.43 -14.07 5.84
C LEU A 56 2.33 -15.08 4.68
N PHE A 57 3.46 -15.68 4.32
CA PHE A 57 3.56 -16.73 3.30
C PHE A 57 3.13 -16.32 1.88
N GLN A 58 3.13 -15.02 1.56
CA GLN A 58 2.92 -14.51 0.20
C GLN A 58 4.00 -13.49 -0.13
N ASP A 59 4.13 -13.20 -1.42
CA ASP A 59 5.08 -12.21 -1.90
C ASP A 59 4.72 -10.81 -1.42
N ILE A 60 5.75 -9.97 -1.36
CA ILE A 60 5.62 -8.59 -0.91
C ILE A 60 4.98 -7.72 -2.00
N ASP A 61 4.16 -6.77 -1.56
CA ASP A 61 3.56 -5.77 -2.46
C ASP A 61 4.19 -4.42 -2.21
N VAL A 62 4.80 -3.83 -3.23
CA VAL A 62 5.25 -2.45 -3.17
C VAL A 62 4.13 -1.55 -3.65
N ILE A 63 3.60 -0.71 -2.76
CA ILE A 63 2.54 0.23 -3.11
C ILE A 63 3.16 1.61 -3.27
N ILE A 64 3.00 2.17 -4.47
CA ILE A 64 3.42 3.53 -4.81
C ILE A 64 2.19 4.42 -5.01
N GLN A 65 2.38 5.73 -4.82
CA GLN A 65 1.35 6.75 -5.06
C GLN A 65 1.82 7.76 -6.10
N ASN A 66 0.88 8.31 -6.85
CA ASN A 66 1.16 9.38 -7.80
C ASN A 66 1.53 10.69 -7.07
N PRO A 67 2.13 11.68 -7.76
CA PRO A 67 2.51 12.97 -7.16
C PRO A 67 1.33 13.68 -6.46
N GLU A 68 0.14 13.58 -7.05
CA GLU A 68 -1.09 14.21 -6.55
C GLU A 68 -1.72 13.47 -5.36
N ARG A 69 -1.20 12.30 -4.98
CA ARG A 69 -1.68 11.43 -3.89
C ARG A 69 -3.14 10.99 -4.06
N THR A 70 -3.63 10.92 -5.29
CA THR A 70 -5.00 10.50 -5.63
C THR A 70 -5.07 9.06 -6.12
N GLU A 71 -3.95 8.50 -6.60
CA GLU A 71 -3.89 7.18 -7.21
C GLU A 71 -2.77 6.35 -6.61
N PHE A 72 -3.00 5.04 -6.55
CA PHE A 72 -2.01 4.08 -6.06
C PHE A 72 -1.82 2.95 -7.07
N MET A 73 -0.59 2.47 -7.18
CA MET A 73 -0.24 1.28 -7.96
C MET A 73 0.51 0.28 -7.07
N ARG A 74 0.27 -1.00 -7.32
CA ARG A 74 1.07 -2.11 -6.81
C ARG A 74 2.12 -2.48 -7.86
N ILE A 75 3.35 -2.65 -7.42
CA ILE A 75 4.42 -3.31 -8.17
C ILE A 75 4.49 -4.75 -7.68
N GLU A 76 4.24 -5.70 -8.58
CA GLU A 76 4.34 -7.14 -8.30
C GLU A 76 5.80 -7.60 -8.35
N GLU A 77 6.10 -8.83 -7.91
CA GLU A 77 7.47 -9.34 -7.79
C GLU A 77 8.23 -9.32 -9.13
N ASP A 78 7.53 -9.52 -10.24
CA ASP A 78 8.05 -9.48 -11.61
C ASP A 78 8.23 -8.05 -12.17
N GLY A 79 7.98 -7.03 -11.36
CA GLY A 79 8.09 -5.62 -11.75
C GLY A 79 6.88 -5.09 -12.51
N SER A 80 5.87 -5.91 -12.81
CA SER A 80 4.63 -5.45 -13.43
C SER A 80 3.85 -4.53 -12.49
N THR A 81 3.03 -3.64 -13.07
CA THR A 81 2.25 -2.66 -12.27
C THR A 81 0.76 -2.84 -12.49
N LYS A 82 -0.01 -2.79 -11.40
CA LYS A 82 -1.48 -2.81 -11.42
C LYS A 82 -2.05 -1.72 -10.52
N PRO A 83 -3.21 -1.13 -10.86
CA PRO A 83 -3.89 -0.21 -9.95
C PRO A 83 -4.19 -0.87 -8.60
N PHE A 84 -4.06 -0.10 -7.52
CA PHE A 84 -4.33 -0.56 -6.16
C PHE A 84 -5.37 0.34 -5.49
N TYR A 85 -6.55 -0.22 -5.20
CA TYR A 85 -7.71 0.57 -4.71
C TYR A 85 -7.94 0.44 -3.19
N ASN A 86 -7.31 -0.53 -2.52
CA ASN A 86 -7.58 -0.84 -1.12
C ASN A 86 -6.71 0.00 -0.16
N VAL A 87 -6.81 1.32 -0.31
CA VAL A 87 -6.09 2.30 0.51
C VAL A 87 -7.11 3.08 1.34
N ARG A 88 -6.91 3.15 2.66
CA ARG A 88 -7.71 4.00 3.54
C ARG A 88 -6.91 5.27 3.82
N GLY A 89 -7.50 6.43 3.52
CA GLY A 89 -6.80 7.72 3.58
C GLY A 89 -6.22 8.11 4.94
N GLY A 90 -6.59 7.45 6.03
CA GLY A 90 -6.08 7.71 7.39
C GLY A 90 -4.83 6.91 7.79
N ASP A 91 -4.35 5.99 6.96
CA ASP A 91 -3.32 5.02 7.38
C ASP A 91 -1.86 5.53 7.23
N PHE A 92 -1.63 6.76 6.74
CA PHE A 92 -0.30 7.27 6.34
C PHE A 92 0.14 8.58 7.03
N SER A 93 -0.52 8.99 8.12
CA SER A 93 -0.12 10.14 8.94
C SER A 93 0.84 9.77 10.05
#